data_AF-A0A7I9YZF7-F1
#
_entry.id   AF-A0A7I9YZF7-F1
#
_cell.length_a   1.000
_cell.length_b   1.000
_cell.length_c   1.000
_cell.angle_alpha   90.00
_cell.angle_beta   90.00
_cell.angle_gamma   90.00
#
_symmetry.space_group_name_H-M   'P 1'
#
loop_
_entity.id
_entity.type
_entity.pdbx_description
1 polymer ?
#
loop_
_entity_poly.entity_id
_entity_poly.type
_entity_poly.pdbx_seq_one_letter_code
_entity_poly.pdbx_strand_id
1 'polypeptide(L)'
;MSVVIAQELIASAGADLVNLGDAINAATAAVSKPTSGLLPAAADEISAAIADLFNEHGQAFQALSTQTSTFHVRFTQLLNGGVAQYVGAEAAAASPLNSILAVINTPTELLFGRPLIGNGADGTAANPNGGHGGLLYGNGGNGYSQTASGLAGGAGGSAGLIGNGGSGGAGGAAAAGGKGGLGGWLWGNNGAAGTGTAVNVAVPLGMDGNFPVVNVSVNGGPAVPVLLDTGSAGLVVPFWNVGWQNLGLPTGFDVIRYGNGVSILYANFNTTVDFGGGAATAPTNVQVGFLPFPRNLDGLVLIASGNGFGPSGHGILGVGPNINSYAIGGQGTVVTTALPGQLNEGILIDLPQGYIQFGPNTGTPITAVTGVPVTRLDVQFGGYNPLGPYYSVTSIVDSGGNHGSIPGVILGTGQTSGVLPAGTVISVSTNDNQTLLYSYMTTATNSPVVTVNSPMNTGILPFLLGPVYISNSPSGVGTVVFNYPPP
;
A
#
# COMPACT_ATOMS: atom_id res chain seq x y z
N MET A 1 11.68 -27.85 -16.55
CA MET A 1 13.04 -27.56 -16.06
C MET A 1 13.85 -27.15 -17.28
N SER A 2 13.91 -25.85 -17.60
CA SER A 2 14.84 -25.35 -18.62
C SER A 2 16.20 -25.22 -17.94
N VAL A 3 17.23 -25.77 -18.57
CA VAL A 3 18.60 -25.55 -18.15
C VAL A 3 18.97 -24.20 -18.72
N VAL A 4 18.86 -23.14 -17.91
CA VAL A 4 19.33 -21.81 -18.32
C VAL A 4 20.85 -21.86 -18.36
N ILE A 5 21.39 -22.20 -19.52
CA ILE A 5 22.78 -21.96 -19.83
C ILE A 5 22.92 -20.44 -19.90
N ALA A 6 23.82 -19.84 -19.12
CA ALA A 6 24.08 -18.40 -19.21
C ALA A 6 24.71 -18.10 -20.58
N GLN A 7 23.87 -17.87 -21.58
CA GLN A 7 24.25 -17.74 -22.99
C GLN A 7 25.30 -16.64 -23.19
N GLU A 8 25.18 -15.57 -22.42
CA GLU A 8 26.14 -14.46 -22.39
C GLU A 8 27.54 -14.89 -21.91
N LEU A 9 27.61 -15.79 -20.91
CA LEU A 9 28.89 -16.34 -20.43
C LEU A 9 29.58 -17.21 -21.48
N ILE A 10 28.82 -18.00 -22.24
CA ILE A 10 29.41 -18.86 -23.29
C ILE A 10 29.79 -18.06 -24.53
N ALA A 11 29.00 -17.04 -24.91
CA ALA A 11 29.37 -16.13 -25.98
C ALA A 11 30.67 -15.37 -25.67
N SER A 12 30.82 -14.89 -24.43
CA SER A 12 32.08 -14.29 -23.95
C SER A 12 33.24 -15.27 -24.03
N ALA A 13 33.07 -16.49 -23.50
CA ALA A 13 34.11 -17.52 -23.54
C ALA A 13 34.51 -17.91 -24.97
N GLY A 14 33.55 -17.93 -25.92
CA GLY A 14 33.82 -18.16 -27.33
C GLY A 14 34.69 -17.06 -27.95
N ALA A 15 34.40 -15.79 -27.65
CA ALA A 15 35.22 -14.65 -28.08
C ALA A 15 36.62 -14.69 -27.47
N ASP A 16 36.74 -15.03 -26.18
CA ASP A 16 38.03 -15.17 -25.50
C ASP A 16 38.89 -16.28 -26.11
N LEU A 17 38.27 -17.40 -26.49
CA LEU A 17 38.98 -18.49 -27.17
C LEU A 17 39.49 -18.08 -28.56
N VAL A 18 38.72 -17.29 -29.32
CA VAL A 18 39.20 -16.75 -30.61
C VAL A 18 40.42 -15.85 -30.38
N ASN A 19 40.32 -14.91 -29.44
CA ASN A 19 41.42 -13.99 -29.09
C ASN A 19 42.68 -14.75 -28.63
N LEU A 20 42.52 -15.82 -27.85
CA LEU A 20 43.62 -16.68 -27.42
C LEU A 20 44.29 -17.39 -28.61
N GLY A 21 43.50 -17.90 -29.55
CA GLY A 21 44.01 -18.53 -30.77
C GLY A 21 44.84 -17.57 -31.60
N ASP A 22 44.36 -16.34 -31.77
CA ASP A 22 45.06 -15.28 -32.50
C ASP A 22 46.38 -14.89 -31.81
N ALA A 23 46.37 -14.74 -30.47
CA ALA A 23 47.57 -14.44 -29.70
C ALA A 23 48.63 -15.54 -29.81
N ILE A 24 48.23 -16.81 -29.74
CA ILE A 24 49.14 -17.96 -29.90
C ILE A 24 49.71 -17.99 -31.32
N ASN A 25 48.88 -17.81 -32.35
CA ASN A 25 49.34 -17.77 -33.74
C ASN A 25 50.36 -16.64 -33.96
N ALA A 26 50.08 -15.44 -33.42
CA ALA A 26 50.98 -14.29 -33.52
C ALA A 26 52.32 -14.56 -32.81
N ALA A 27 52.29 -15.14 -31.61
CA ALA A 27 53.49 -15.49 -30.86
C ALA A 27 54.34 -16.55 -31.58
N THR A 28 53.71 -17.62 -32.08
CA THR A 28 54.38 -18.67 -32.86
C THR A 28 55.02 -18.12 -34.14
N ALA A 29 54.34 -17.22 -34.83
CA ALA A 29 54.87 -16.56 -36.03
C ALA A 29 56.07 -15.67 -35.71
N ALA A 30 56.03 -14.91 -34.61
CA ALA A 30 57.11 -14.00 -34.20
C ALA A 30 58.42 -14.74 -33.91
N VAL A 31 58.35 -15.96 -33.34
CA VAL A 31 59.53 -16.78 -32.99
C VAL A 31 59.96 -17.76 -34.08
N SER A 32 59.25 -17.80 -35.21
CA SER A 32 59.53 -18.75 -36.30
C SER A 32 60.95 -18.62 -36.85
N LYS A 33 61.34 -17.43 -37.32
CA LYS A 33 62.69 -17.21 -37.89
C LYS A 33 63.81 -17.30 -36.85
N PRO A 34 63.69 -16.70 -35.64
CA PRO A 34 64.73 -16.79 -34.62
C PRO A 34 65.05 -18.21 -34.15
N THR A 35 64.08 -19.14 -34.22
CA THR A 35 64.26 -20.52 -33.74
C THR A 35 64.56 -21.54 -34.85
N SER A 36 64.33 -21.21 -36.12
CA SER A 36 64.59 -22.11 -37.27
C SER A 36 65.68 -21.62 -38.22
N GLY A 37 66.36 -20.51 -37.89
CA GLY A 37 67.40 -19.89 -38.71
C GLY A 37 68.68 -19.58 -37.93
N LEU A 38 68.98 -20.37 -36.90
CA LEU A 38 70.19 -20.23 -36.10
C LEU A 38 71.43 -20.55 -36.94
N LEU A 39 72.41 -19.66 -36.87
CA LEU A 39 73.72 -19.86 -37.50
C LEU A 39 74.69 -20.50 -36.49
N PRO A 40 75.67 -21.29 -36.96
CA PRO A 40 76.74 -21.81 -36.11
C PRO A 40 77.49 -20.67 -35.40
N ALA A 41 77.79 -20.85 -34.10
CA ALA A 41 78.51 -19.85 -33.32
C ALA A 41 80.01 -19.69 -33.73
N ALA A 42 80.58 -20.75 -34.29
CA ALA A 42 81.91 -20.80 -34.89
C ALA A 42 81.93 -21.80 -36.06
N ALA A 43 83.03 -21.84 -36.81
CA ALA A 43 83.19 -22.67 -38.00
C ALA A 43 83.48 -24.16 -37.71
N ASP A 44 83.41 -24.58 -36.45
CA ASP A 44 83.65 -25.97 -36.06
C ASP A 44 82.39 -26.83 -36.20
N GLU A 45 82.60 -28.14 -36.35
CA GLU A 45 81.54 -29.12 -36.57
C GLU A 45 80.55 -29.24 -35.40
N ILE A 46 80.98 -28.94 -34.16
CA ILE A 46 80.11 -29.00 -32.97
C ILE A 46 79.14 -27.82 -32.99
N SER A 47 79.63 -26.61 -33.29
CA SER A 47 78.77 -25.42 -33.48
C SER A 47 77.76 -25.59 -34.60
N ALA A 48 78.14 -26.25 -35.70
CA ALA A 48 77.25 -26.56 -36.81
C ALA A 48 76.16 -27.57 -36.40
N ALA A 49 76.56 -28.69 -35.78
CA ALA A 49 75.62 -29.72 -35.32
C ALA A 49 74.62 -29.20 -34.26
N ILE A 50 75.06 -28.30 -33.37
CA ILE A 50 74.17 -27.66 -32.39
C ILE A 50 73.16 -26.73 -33.07
N ALA A 51 73.60 -25.92 -34.04
CA ALA A 51 72.69 -25.04 -34.79
C ALA A 51 71.66 -25.86 -35.59
N ASP A 52 72.08 -26.95 -36.23
CA ASP A 52 71.20 -27.86 -36.94
C ASP A 52 70.16 -28.51 -36.02
N LEU A 53 70.57 -29.00 -34.84
CA LEU A 53 69.65 -29.55 -33.83
C LEU A 53 68.57 -28.54 -33.41
N PHE A 54 68.96 -27.29 -33.13
CA PHE A 54 68.00 -26.26 -32.76
C PHE A 54 67.09 -25.86 -33.92
N ASN A 55 67.61 -25.81 -35.15
CA ASN A 55 66.80 -25.53 -36.34
C ASN A 55 65.78 -26.64 -36.61
N GLU A 56 66.16 -27.91 -36.48
CA GLU A 56 65.24 -29.05 -36.57
C GLU A 56 64.16 -29.00 -35.49
N HIS A 57 64.54 -28.70 -34.25
CA HIS A 57 63.59 -28.54 -33.15
C HIS A 57 62.62 -27.37 -33.38
N GLY A 58 63.12 -26.22 -33.87
CA GLY A 58 62.31 -25.07 -34.25
C GLY A 58 61.30 -25.41 -35.35
N GLN A 59 61.73 -26.13 -36.39
CA GLN A 59 60.83 -26.60 -37.46
C GLN A 59 59.76 -27.57 -36.93
N ALA A 60 60.13 -28.52 -36.06
CA ALA A 60 59.18 -29.43 -35.42
C ALA A 60 58.15 -28.68 -34.56
N PHE A 61 58.58 -27.67 -33.81
CA PHE A 61 57.69 -26.80 -33.03
C PHE A 61 56.69 -26.04 -33.92
N GLN A 62 57.14 -25.51 -35.06
CA GLN A 62 56.27 -24.80 -36.02
C GLN A 62 55.24 -25.75 -36.67
N ALA A 63 55.66 -26.98 -37.00
CA ALA A 63 54.76 -28.01 -37.52
C ALA A 63 53.67 -28.37 -36.49
N LEU A 64 54.05 -28.58 -35.23
CA LEU A 64 53.10 -28.86 -34.14
C LEU A 64 52.16 -27.67 -33.89
N SER A 65 52.68 -26.45 -33.91
CA SER A 65 51.88 -25.23 -33.69
C SER A 65 50.80 -25.04 -34.77
N THR A 66 51.11 -25.41 -36.02
CA THR A 66 50.14 -25.42 -37.12
C THR A 66 49.01 -26.43 -36.88
N GLN A 67 49.36 -27.62 -36.37
CA GLN A 67 48.38 -28.65 -36.00
C GLN A 67 47.49 -28.20 -34.85
N THR A 68 48.07 -27.58 -33.81
CA THR A 68 47.36 -27.01 -32.66
C THR A 68 46.41 -25.88 -33.08
N SER A 69 46.85 -24.99 -33.98
CA SER A 69 46.00 -23.92 -34.52
C SER A 69 44.78 -24.48 -35.26
N THR A 70 44.98 -25.52 -36.07
CA THR A 70 43.89 -26.23 -36.77
C THR A 70 42.92 -26.89 -35.78
N PHE A 71 43.44 -27.52 -34.73
CA PHE A 71 42.62 -28.10 -33.67
C PHE A 71 41.78 -27.02 -32.96
N HIS A 72 42.42 -25.91 -32.58
CA HIS A 72 41.77 -24.80 -31.87
C HIS A 72 40.64 -24.17 -32.68
N VAL A 73 40.84 -23.95 -33.97
CA VAL A 73 39.79 -23.46 -34.89
C VAL A 73 38.62 -24.45 -34.96
N ARG A 74 38.88 -25.75 -35.07
CA ARG A 74 37.80 -26.77 -35.08
C ARG A 74 37.06 -26.84 -33.75
N PHE A 75 37.78 -26.74 -32.65
CA PHE A 75 37.20 -26.76 -31.31
C PHE A 75 36.24 -25.58 -31.09
N THR A 76 36.67 -24.35 -31.42
CA THR A 76 35.84 -23.15 -31.30
C THR A 76 34.63 -23.19 -32.24
N GLN A 77 34.78 -23.69 -33.47
CA GLN A 77 33.67 -23.90 -34.40
C GLN A 77 32.64 -24.90 -33.87
N LEU A 78 33.09 -26.04 -33.34
CA LEU A 78 32.21 -27.06 -32.76
C LEU A 78 31.51 -26.55 -31.49
N LEU A 79 32.21 -25.78 -30.65
CA LEU A 79 31.63 -25.17 -29.46
C LEU A 79 30.50 -24.21 -29.82
N ASN A 80 30.74 -23.28 -30.75
CA ASN A 80 29.72 -22.33 -31.22
C ASN A 80 28.55 -23.03 -31.92
N GLY A 81 28.84 -24.05 -32.73
CA GLY A 81 27.82 -24.88 -33.37
C GLY A 81 26.95 -25.61 -32.35
N GLY A 82 27.55 -26.17 -31.29
CA GLY A 82 26.84 -26.82 -30.19
C GLY A 82 25.89 -25.87 -29.48
N VAL A 83 26.35 -24.66 -29.12
CA VAL A 83 25.52 -23.63 -28.47
C VAL A 83 24.31 -23.27 -29.33
N ALA A 84 24.51 -23.06 -30.64
CA ALA A 84 23.42 -22.76 -31.56
C ALA A 84 22.39 -23.91 -31.65
N GLN A 85 22.83 -25.17 -31.59
CA GLN A 85 21.93 -26.33 -31.53
C GLN A 85 21.13 -26.38 -30.23
N TYR A 86 21.74 -26.08 -29.08
CA TYR A 86 21.02 -26.02 -27.80
C TYR A 86 19.95 -24.91 -27.81
N VAL A 87 20.29 -23.71 -28.27
CA VAL A 87 19.33 -22.60 -28.39
C VAL A 87 18.21 -22.94 -29.37
N GLY A 88 18.55 -23.52 -30.52
CA GLY A 88 17.58 -23.96 -31.52
C GLY A 88 16.63 -25.03 -30.97
N ALA A 89 17.15 -25.97 -30.18
CA ALA A 89 16.35 -27.02 -29.55
C ALA A 89 15.38 -26.45 -28.50
N GLU A 90 15.81 -25.49 -27.68
CA GLU A 90 14.92 -24.83 -26.71
C GLU A 90 13.81 -24.04 -27.42
N ALA A 91 14.15 -23.28 -28.46
CA ALA A 91 13.17 -22.52 -29.24
C ALA A 91 12.17 -23.46 -29.95
N ALA A 92 12.65 -24.56 -30.54
CA ALA A 92 11.81 -25.56 -31.20
C ALA A 92 10.89 -26.29 -30.20
N ALA A 93 11.34 -26.54 -28.98
CA ALA A 93 10.52 -27.14 -27.92
C ALA A 93 9.46 -26.17 -27.38
N ALA A 94 9.75 -24.87 -27.32
CA ALA A 94 8.82 -23.85 -26.81
C ALA A 94 7.77 -23.39 -27.83
N SER A 95 8.12 -23.34 -29.12
CA SER A 95 7.27 -22.77 -30.17
C SER A 95 5.86 -23.42 -30.29
N PRO A 96 5.70 -24.76 -30.25
CA PRO A 96 4.39 -25.39 -30.27
C PRO A 96 3.54 -25.03 -29.05
N LEU A 97 4.15 -24.94 -27.86
CA LEU A 97 3.46 -24.60 -26.62
C LEU A 97 2.97 -23.15 -26.63
N ASN A 98 3.79 -22.21 -27.11
CA ASN A 98 3.41 -20.80 -27.24
C ASN A 98 2.25 -20.61 -28.21
N SER A 99 2.24 -21.36 -29.33
CA SER A 99 1.16 -21.31 -30.31
C SER A 99 -0.17 -21.82 -29.75
N ILE A 100 -0.14 -22.91 -28.97
CA ILE A 100 -1.32 -23.46 -28.31
C ILE A 100 -1.83 -22.51 -27.22
N LEU A 101 -0.94 -21.96 -26.39
CA LEU A 101 -1.30 -20.97 -25.38
C LEU A 101 -1.95 -19.73 -26.00
N ALA A 102 -1.43 -19.25 -27.14
CA ALA A 102 -2.02 -18.14 -27.86
C ALA A 102 -3.45 -18.47 -28.32
N VAL A 103 -3.69 -19.65 -28.90
CA VAL A 103 -5.05 -20.07 -29.31
C VAL A 103 -6.01 -20.17 -28.11
N ILE A 104 -5.54 -20.69 -26.98
CA ILE A 104 -6.34 -20.82 -25.75
C ILE A 104 -6.66 -19.44 -25.14
N ASN A 105 -5.69 -18.52 -25.14
CA ASN A 105 -5.82 -17.23 -24.46
C ASN A 105 -6.49 -16.16 -25.33
N THR A 106 -6.40 -16.23 -26.67
CA THR A 106 -6.93 -15.19 -27.57
C THR A 106 -8.40 -14.83 -27.30
N PRO A 107 -9.33 -15.79 -27.09
CA PRO A 107 -10.73 -15.44 -26.82
C PRO A 107 -10.91 -14.64 -25.53
N THR A 108 -10.19 -14.98 -24.45
CA THR A 108 -10.33 -14.28 -23.17
C THR A 108 -9.55 -12.98 -23.13
N GLU A 109 -8.42 -12.90 -23.83
CA GLU A 109 -7.68 -11.64 -24.02
C GLU A 109 -8.56 -10.63 -24.75
N LEU A 110 -9.28 -11.06 -25.80
CA LEU A 110 -10.20 -10.21 -26.54
C LEU A 110 -11.41 -9.77 -25.70
N LEU A 111 -11.98 -10.67 -24.90
CA LEU A 111 -13.23 -10.41 -24.18
C LEU A 111 -13.01 -9.73 -22.81
N PHE A 112 -11.90 -10.02 -22.14
CA PHE A 112 -11.64 -9.62 -20.75
C PHE A 112 -10.31 -8.90 -20.55
N GLY A 113 -9.47 -8.76 -21.59
CA GLY A 113 -8.11 -8.21 -21.47
C GLY A 113 -7.19 -9.05 -20.58
N ARG A 114 -7.48 -10.35 -20.43
CA ARG A 114 -6.72 -11.28 -19.59
C ARG A 114 -6.62 -12.67 -20.24
N PRO A 115 -5.49 -13.38 -20.05
CA PRO A 115 -5.35 -14.73 -20.57
C PRO A 115 -6.25 -15.69 -19.81
N LEU A 116 -6.60 -16.82 -20.41
CA LEU A 116 -7.31 -17.90 -19.71
C LEU A 116 -6.33 -18.65 -18.79
N ILE A 117 -5.12 -18.91 -19.31
CA ILE A 117 -4.04 -19.60 -18.62
C ILE A 117 -2.72 -18.86 -18.87
N GLY A 118 -1.95 -18.60 -17.82
CA GLY A 118 -0.64 -17.97 -17.90
C GLY A 118 -0.38 -17.04 -16.72
N ASN A 119 0.89 -16.85 -16.37
CA ASN A 119 1.24 -15.88 -15.33
C ASN A 119 1.09 -14.45 -15.86
N GLY A 120 0.81 -13.52 -14.95
CA GLY A 120 0.89 -12.10 -15.24
C GLY A 120 2.34 -11.66 -15.43
N ALA A 121 2.57 -10.68 -16.29
CA ALA A 121 3.90 -10.11 -16.48
C ALA A 121 4.34 -9.32 -15.24
N ASP A 122 5.60 -9.46 -14.84
CA ASP A 122 6.17 -8.62 -13.79
C ASP A 122 6.22 -7.15 -14.24
N GLY A 123 6.02 -6.25 -13.29
CA GLY A 123 6.15 -4.82 -13.48
C GLY A 123 7.56 -4.43 -13.88
N THR A 124 7.66 -3.34 -14.63
CA THR A 124 8.92 -2.74 -15.10
C THR A 124 9.05 -1.31 -14.61
N ALA A 125 10.23 -0.70 -14.74
CA ALA A 125 10.41 0.72 -14.39
C ALA A 125 9.41 1.65 -15.10
N ALA A 126 9.04 1.34 -16.35
CA ALA A 126 8.08 2.12 -17.12
C ALA A 126 6.61 1.83 -16.76
N ASN A 127 6.30 0.57 -16.42
CA ASN A 127 4.97 0.13 -16.00
C ASN A 127 5.11 -0.67 -14.70
N PRO A 128 5.12 0.00 -13.53
CA PRO A 128 5.56 -0.63 -12.29
C PRO A 128 4.62 -1.70 -11.77
N ASN A 129 3.34 -1.69 -12.13
CA ASN A 129 2.40 -2.68 -11.64
C ASN A 129 2.57 -4.02 -12.38
N GLY A 130 2.56 -5.12 -11.63
CA GLY A 130 2.50 -6.47 -12.17
C GLY A 130 1.13 -6.75 -12.81
N GLY A 131 1.16 -7.40 -13.96
CA GLY A 131 -0.03 -7.84 -14.68
C GLY A 131 -0.79 -8.94 -13.94
N HIS A 132 -2.08 -9.04 -14.20
CA HIS A 132 -2.91 -10.11 -13.64
C HIS A 132 -2.57 -11.47 -14.26
N GLY A 133 -2.62 -12.54 -13.46
CA GLY A 133 -2.54 -13.91 -13.95
C GLY A 133 -3.78 -14.30 -14.77
N GLY A 134 -3.74 -15.49 -15.38
CA GLY A 134 -4.83 -16.02 -16.17
C GLY A 134 -6.10 -16.28 -15.36
N LEU A 135 -7.26 -16.23 -16.01
CA LEU A 135 -8.57 -16.39 -15.38
C LEU A 135 -8.75 -17.75 -14.70
N LEU A 136 -8.21 -18.83 -15.28
CA LEU A 136 -8.29 -20.19 -14.71
C LEU A 136 -7.03 -20.59 -13.96
N TYR A 137 -5.87 -20.37 -14.56
CA TYR A 137 -4.60 -20.79 -13.97
C TYR A 137 -3.50 -19.78 -14.27
N GLY A 138 -2.80 -19.34 -13.23
CA GLY A 138 -1.63 -18.50 -13.35
C GLY A 138 -1.45 -17.57 -12.17
N ASN A 139 -0.20 -17.37 -11.79
CA ASN A 139 0.17 -16.41 -10.76
C ASN A 139 0.05 -14.98 -11.31
N GLY A 140 -0.24 -14.02 -10.45
CA GLY A 140 -0.05 -12.62 -10.82
C GLY A 140 1.43 -12.25 -10.90
N GLY A 141 1.75 -11.25 -11.73
CA GLY A 141 3.10 -10.71 -11.84
C GLY A 141 3.48 -9.87 -10.62
N ASN A 142 4.75 -9.89 -10.25
CA ASN A 142 5.29 -9.05 -9.18
C ASN A 142 5.29 -7.58 -9.60
N GLY A 143 5.08 -6.69 -8.66
CA GLY A 143 5.29 -5.26 -8.86
C GLY A 143 6.77 -4.90 -8.91
N TYR A 144 7.10 -3.85 -9.65
CA TYR A 144 8.46 -3.31 -9.78
C TYR A 144 8.90 -2.60 -8.50
N SER A 145 10.10 -2.91 -8.03
CA SER A 145 10.73 -2.21 -6.91
C SER A 145 11.44 -0.94 -7.39
N GLN A 146 11.05 0.20 -6.86
CA GLN A 146 11.61 1.50 -7.24
C GLN A 146 12.96 1.77 -6.57
N THR A 147 13.88 2.35 -7.34
CA THR A 147 15.19 2.81 -6.84
C THR A 147 15.24 4.32 -6.62
N ALA A 148 14.39 5.09 -7.31
CA ALA A 148 14.30 6.54 -7.17
C ALA A 148 13.46 6.94 -5.94
N SER A 149 13.94 7.95 -5.20
CA SER A 149 13.24 8.48 -4.02
C SER A 149 11.86 9.05 -4.39
N GLY A 150 10.88 8.88 -3.49
CA GLY A 150 9.53 9.40 -3.65
C GLY A 150 8.61 8.58 -4.57
N LEU A 151 9.13 7.58 -5.28
CA LEU A 151 8.31 6.72 -6.14
C LEU A 151 7.78 5.50 -5.38
N ALA A 152 6.47 5.34 -5.37
CA ALA A 152 5.81 4.18 -4.78
C ALA A 152 6.15 2.89 -5.55
N GLY A 153 6.29 1.79 -4.80
CA GLY A 153 6.49 0.48 -5.37
C GLY A 153 5.29 0.03 -6.21
N GLY A 154 5.55 -0.76 -7.26
CA GLY A 154 4.50 -1.29 -8.11
C GLY A 154 3.58 -2.27 -7.39
N ALA A 155 2.28 -2.22 -7.67
CA ALA A 155 1.35 -3.21 -7.15
C ALA A 155 1.62 -4.59 -7.78
N GLY A 156 1.52 -5.65 -6.98
CA GLY A 156 1.46 -7.03 -7.48
C GLY A 156 0.12 -7.31 -8.15
N GLY A 157 0.17 -8.11 -9.22
CA GLY A 157 -1.00 -8.54 -9.97
C GLY A 157 -1.77 -9.65 -9.25
N SER A 158 -3.10 -9.68 -9.41
CA SER A 158 -3.94 -10.75 -8.87
C SER A 158 -3.93 -11.99 -9.77
N ALA A 159 -4.04 -13.18 -9.18
CA ALA A 159 -4.35 -14.43 -9.89
C ALA A 159 -5.85 -14.50 -10.29
N GLY A 160 -6.23 -15.58 -11.00
CA GLY A 160 -7.62 -15.88 -11.37
C GLY A 160 -8.27 -16.89 -10.41
N LEU A 161 -8.59 -18.08 -10.93
CA LEU A 161 -9.17 -19.17 -10.14
C LEU A 161 -8.10 -19.93 -9.32
N ILE A 162 -6.98 -20.28 -9.96
CA ILE A 162 -5.85 -20.99 -9.34
C ILE A 162 -4.56 -20.23 -9.62
N GLY A 163 -3.80 -19.91 -8.57
CA GLY A 163 -2.51 -19.23 -8.67
C GLY A 163 -2.26 -18.29 -7.50
N ASN A 164 -1.00 -17.96 -7.24
CA ASN A 164 -0.64 -16.99 -6.21
C ASN A 164 -0.73 -15.56 -6.75
N GLY A 165 -1.10 -14.61 -5.90
CA GLY A 165 -0.94 -13.20 -6.23
C GLY A 165 0.54 -12.83 -6.32
N GLY A 166 0.87 -11.89 -7.20
CA GLY A 166 2.22 -11.36 -7.30
C GLY A 166 2.57 -10.51 -6.09
N SER A 167 3.83 -10.51 -5.68
CA SER A 167 4.29 -9.63 -4.60
C SER A 167 4.28 -8.17 -5.06
N GLY A 168 4.01 -7.24 -4.15
CA GLY A 168 4.22 -5.82 -4.41
C GLY A 168 5.71 -5.47 -4.45
N GLY A 169 6.08 -4.50 -5.28
CA GLY A 169 7.44 -3.98 -5.36
C GLY A 169 7.77 -3.05 -4.19
N ALA A 170 9.04 -2.96 -3.82
CA ALA A 170 9.48 -2.00 -2.81
C ALA A 170 9.34 -0.55 -3.30
N GLY A 171 9.00 0.35 -2.39
CA GLY A 171 9.05 1.79 -2.64
C GLY A 171 10.47 2.31 -2.62
N GLY A 172 10.72 3.39 -3.35
CA GLY A 172 11.97 4.15 -3.20
C GLY A 172 12.07 4.80 -1.83
N ALA A 173 13.20 5.43 -1.53
CA ALA A 173 13.39 6.14 -0.27
C ALA A 173 12.26 7.17 -0.03
N ALA A 174 11.69 7.16 1.19
CA ALA A 174 10.55 7.97 1.62
C ALA A 174 9.23 7.70 0.87
N ALA A 175 9.11 6.57 0.17
CA ALA A 175 7.90 6.17 -0.55
C ALA A 175 7.29 4.87 -0.01
N ALA A 176 6.01 4.67 -0.29
CA ALA A 176 5.29 3.48 0.10
C ALA A 176 5.66 2.28 -0.78
N GLY A 177 5.58 1.08 -0.21
CA GLY A 177 5.67 -0.15 -0.99
C GLY A 177 4.40 -0.40 -1.79
N GLY A 178 4.50 -1.20 -2.84
CA GLY A 178 3.35 -1.62 -3.62
C GLY A 178 2.53 -2.67 -2.89
N LYS A 179 1.20 -2.68 -3.09
CA LYS A 179 0.34 -3.72 -2.54
C LYS A 179 0.67 -5.10 -3.13
N GLY A 180 0.45 -6.17 -2.38
CA GLY A 180 0.42 -7.53 -2.93
C GLY A 180 -0.82 -7.77 -3.79
N GLY A 181 -0.71 -8.70 -4.73
CA GLY A 181 -1.84 -9.20 -5.52
C GLY A 181 -2.68 -10.22 -4.77
N LEU A 182 -3.96 -10.39 -5.14
CA LEU A 182 -4.79 -11.44 -4.56
C LEU A 182 -4.41 -12.81 -5.14
N GLY A 183 -4.40 -13.83 -4.29
CA GLY A 183 -4.33 -15.23 -4.71
C GLY A 183 -5.61 -15.69 -5.40
N GLY A 184 -5.56 -16.88 -5.99
CA GLY A 184 -6.65 -17.45 -6.77
C GLY A 184 -7.87 -17.75 -5.91
N TRP A 185 -9.06 -17.60 -6.49
CA TRP A 185 -10.33 -17.77 -5.76
C TRP A 185 -10.50 -19.18 -5.17
N LEU A 186 -10.08 -20.22 -5.89
CA LEU A 186 -10.15 -21.61 -5.44
C LEU A 186 -8.88 -22.03 -4.70
N TRP A 187 -7.72 -21.59 -5.20
CA TRP A 187 -6.44 -21.96 -4.59
C TRP A 187 -5.33 -20.97 -4.93
N GLY A 188 -4.56 -20.58 -3.91
CA GLY A 188 -3.34 -19.79 -4.03
C GLY A 188 -3.28 -18.69 -2.99
N ASN A 189 -2.06 -18.28 -2.65
CA ASN A 189 -1.81 -17.31 -1.59
C ASN A 189 -1.84 -15.88 -2.13
N ASN A 190 -2.25 -14.93 -1.31
CA ASN A 190 -2.05 -13.52 -1.59
C ASN A 190 -0.55 -13.20 -1.66
N GLY A 191 -0.17 -12.31 -2.57
CA GLY A 191 1.20 -11.79 -2.66
C GLY A 191 1.53 -10.92 -1.46
N ALA A 192 2.80 -10.90 -1.06
CA ALA A 192 3.26 -10.01 0.00
C ALA A 192 3.17 -8.55 -0.44
N ALA A 193 2.90 -7.63 0.49
CA ALA A 193 3.10 -6.20 0.23
C ALA A 193 4.60 -5.90 0.11
N GLY A 194 4.94 -4.97 -0.78
CA GLY A 194 6.28 -4.43 -0.90
C GLY A 194 6.65 -3.59 0.31
N THR A 195 7.94 -3.51 0.62
CA THR A 195 8.44 -2.67 1.71
C THR A 195 8.37 -1.20 1.33
N GLY A 196 8.02 -0.34 2.29
CA GLY A 196 7.98 1.10 2.12
C GLY A 196 8.63 1.82 3.30
N THR A 197 9.08 3.05 3.06
CA THR A 197 9.65 3.96 4.06
C THR A 197 8.94 5.31 4.09
N ALA A 198 7.68 5.35 3.60
CA ALA A 198 6.87 6.55 3.63
C ALA A 198 6.71 7.08 5.06
N VAL A 199 6.95 8.37 5.23
CA VAL A 199 6.71 9.07 6.50
C VAL A 199 5.26 9.56 6.56
N ASN A 200 4.76 10.09 5.44
CA ASN A 200 3.38 10.55 5.30
C ASN A 200 2.77 10.09 3.97
N VAL A 201 1.47 9.84 3.98
CA VAL A 201 0.67 9.58 2.76
C VAL A 201 -0.62 10.36 2.86
N ALA A 202 -0.89 11.22 1.87
CA ALA A 202 -2.14 11.94 1.75
C ALA A 202 -3.11 11.20 0.82
N VAL A 203 -4.38 11.13 1.20
CA VAL A 203 -5.45 10.56 0.38
C VAL A 203 -6.66 11.50 0.34
N PRO A 204 -7.44 11.53 -0.76
CA PRO A 204 -8.59 12.41 -0.88
C PRO A 204 -9.64 12.18 0.23
N LEU A 205 -10.23 13.28 0.69
CA LEU A 205 -11.34 13.30 1.64
C LEU A 205 -12.52 14.01 0.97
N GLY A 206 -13.64 13.30 0.87
CA GLY A 206 -14.90 13.83 0.34
C GLY A 206 -15.86 14.22 1.46
N MET A 207 -17.02 14.74 1.03
CA MET A 207 -18.16 15.04 1.91
C MET A 207 -19.41 14.36 1.35
N ASP A 208 -20.18 13.71 2.22
CA ASP A 208 -21.52 13.23 1.95
C ASP A 208 -22.51 13.93 2.90
N GLY A 209 -23.18 14.96 2.41
CA GLY A 209 -23.89 15.90 3.27
C GLY A 209 -22.92 16.57 4.26
N ASN A 210 -23.16 16.36 5.57
CA ASN A 210 -22.33 16.87 6.66
C ASN A 210 -21.38 15.82 7.23
N PHE A 211 -21.05 14.79 6.45
CA PHE A 211 -20.23 13.67 6.90
C PHE A 211 -18.98 13.56 6.05
N PRO A 212 -17.78 13.59 6.66
CA PRO A 212 -16.54 13.44 5.92
C PRO A 212 -16.38 11.97 5.51
N VAL A 213 -16.01 11.71 4.25
CA VAL A 213 -15.89 10.35 3.72
C VAL A 213 -14.54 10.09 3.07
N VAL A 214 -13.92 8.95 3.38
CA VAL A 214 -12.66 8.51 2.80
C VAL A 214 -12.85 7.19 2.07
N ASN A 215 -12.20 7.02 0.93
CA ASN A 215 -12.26 5.77 0.19
C ASN A 215 -11.41 4.69 0.88
N VAL A 216 -12.01 3.51 1.06
CA VAL A 216 -11.32 2.33 1.57
C VAL A 216 -11.62 1.12 0.69
N SER A 217 -10.63 0.26 0.48
CA SER A 217 -10.78 -1.06 -0.10
C SER A 217 -10.42 -2.11 0.95
N VAL A 218 -11.34 -3.04 1.21
CA VAL A 218 -11.15 -4.11 2.20
C VAL A 218 -10.89 -5.43 1.48
N ASN A 219 -9.78 -6.08 1.82
CA ASN A 219 -9.31 -7.33 1.21
C ASN A 219 -9.25 -7.30 -0.33
N GLY A 220 -8.85 -6.15 -0.91
CA GLY A 220 -8.83 -5.96 -2.36
C GLY A 220 -10.22 -5.92 -3.03
N GLY A 221 -11.28 -5.67 -2.25
CA GLY A 221 -12.61 -5.34 -2.74
C GLY A 221 -12.68 -3.98 -3.44
N PRO A 222 -13.88 -3.52 -3.82
CA PRO A 222 -14.05 -2.19 -4.41
C PRO A 222 -13.63 -1.10 -3.40
N ALA A 223 -13.01 -0.03 -3.90
CA ALA A 223 -12.78 1.17 -3.11
C ALA A 223 -14.11 1.92 -2.94
N VAL A 224 -14.56 2.10 -1.70
CA VAL A 224 -15.86 2.69 -1.36
C VAL A 224 -15.73 3.82 -0.32
N PRO A 225 -16.56 4.88 -0.39
CA PRO A 225 -16.47 6.02 0.52
C PRO A 225 -17.12 5.70 1.88
N VAL A 226 -16.32 5.51 2.93
CA VAL A 226 -16.80 5.27 4.29
C VAL A 226 -16.74 6.55 5.13
N LEU A 227 -17.66 6.71 6.07
CA LEU A 227 -17.63 7.82 7.03
C LEU A 227 -16.31 7.81 7.82
N LEU A 228 -15.59 8.92 7.85
CA LEU A 228 -14.46 9.13 8.74
C LEU A 228 -14.98 9.66 10.09
N ASP A 229 -14.86 8.85 11.13
CA ASP A 229 -15.47 9.09 12.43
C ASP A 229 -14.42 9.12 13.54
N THR A 230 -14.05 10.30 14.03
CA THR A 230 -13.13 10.43 15.17
C THR A 230 -13.79 10.09 16.51
N GLY A 231 -15.13 10.03 16.57
CA GLY A 231 -15.90 9.70 17.78
C GLY A 231 -16.03 8.20 18.06
N SER A 232 -15.71 7.33 17.10
CA SER A 232 -15.76 5.87 17.24
C SER A 232 -14.44 5.17 16.90
N ALA A 233 -14.35 3.87 17.17
CA ALA A 233 -13.20 3.04 16.82
C ALA A 233 -13.62 1.76 16.07
N GLY A 234 -12.78 1.36 15.12
CA GLY A 234 -12.99 0.16 14.28
C GLY A 234 -13.53 0.50 12.90
N LEU A 235 -13.46 -0.47 11.97
CA LEU A 235 -14.01 -0.33 10.62
C LEU A 235 -15.16 -1.29 10.44
N VAL A 236 -16.37 -0.76 10.22
CA VAL A 236 -17.54 -1.54 9.80
C VAL A 236 -17.82 -1.28 8.34
N VAL A 237 -17.85 -2.35 7.55
CA VAL A 237 -18.21 -2.30 6.12
C VAL A 237 -19.25 -3.38 5.81
N PRO A 238 -20.21 -3.12 4.92
CA PRO A 238 -21.17 -4.14 4.53
C PRO A 238 -20.48 -5.23 3.71
N PHE A 239 -20.99 -6.45 3.83
CA PHE A 239 -20.40 -7.66 3.25
C PHE A 239 -20.22 -7.61 1.71
N TRP A 240 -21.00 -6.78 1.00
CA TRP A 240 -20.87 -6.59 -0.45
C TRP A 240 -19.73 -5.63 -0.86
N ASN A 241 -19.13 -4.89 0.07
CA ASN A 241 -17.96 -4.02 -0.19
C ASN A 241 -16.63 -4.71 0.12
N VAL A 242 -16.64 -6.00 0.44
CA VAL A 242 -15.45 -6.75 0.88
C VAL A 242 -15.01 -7.71 -0.22
N GLY A 243 -13.71 -7.79 -0.46
CA GLY A 243 -13.13 -8.86 -1.28
C GLY A 243 -13.26 -10.20 -0.57
N TRP A 244 -13.91 -11.19 -1.19
CA TRP A 244 -14.11 -12.52 -0.58
C TRP A 244 -12.98 -13.52 -0.87
N GLN A 245 -12.14 -13.21 -1.85
CA GLN A 245 -11.00 -14.04 -2.22
C GLN A 245 -9.99 -14.09 -1.07
N ASN A 246 -9.68 -15.30 -0.59
CA ASN A 246 -8.70 -15.54 0.49
C ASN A 246 -8.95 -14.74 1.78
N LEU A 247 -10.20 -14.34 2.06
CA LEU A 247 -10.56 -13.60 3.27
C LEU A 247 -10.37 -14.44 4.55
N GLY A 248 -10.45 -15.76 4.42
CA GLY A 248 -10.40 -16.70 5.54
C GLY A 248 -11.75 -16.87 6.25
N LEU A 249 -11.72 -17.50 7.42
CA LEU A 249 -12.90 -17.66 8.27
C LEU A 249 -13.05 -16.48 9.23
N PRO A 250 -14.28 -16.12 9.63
CA PRO A 250 -14.49 -15.09 10.63
C PRO A 250 -13.92 -15.51 11.98
N THR A 251 -13.35 -14.57 12.72
CA THR A 251 -12.76 -14.78 14.05
C THR A 251 -13.74 -14.56 15.20
N GLY A 252 -14.93 -14.02 14.91
CA GLY A 252 -16.00 -13.80 15.89
C GLY A 252 -17.21 -13.10 15.28
N PHE A 253 -18.30 -13.02 16.05
CA PHE A 253 -19.54 -12.35 15.66
C PHE A 253 -20.05 -11.52 16.82
N ASP A 254 -20.57 -10.33 16.53
CA ASP A 254 -21.20 -9.47 17.54
C ASP A 254 -22.15 -8.46 16.87
N VAL A 255 -22.74 -7.57 17.68
CA VAL A 255 -23.63 -6.50 17.24
C VAL A 255 -23.07 -5.15 17.68
N ILE A 256 -22.87 -4.26 16.71
CA ILE A 256 -22.54 -2.86 16.98
C ILE A 256 -23.81 -2.02 17.03
N ARG A 257 -23.83 -0.99 17.87
CA ARG A 257 -24.97 -0.10 18.09
C ARG A 257 -24.55 1.35 17.88
N TYR A 258 -25.25 2.05 16.99
CA TYR A 258 -25.01 3.46 16.70
C TYR A 258 -26.09 4.35 17.34
N GLY A 259 -25.71 5.57 17.71
CA GLY A 259 -26.59 6.53 18.40
C GLY A 259 -27.86 6.91 17.62
N ASN A 260 -27.84 6.76 16.30
CA ASN A 260 -28.96 7.03 15.39
C ASN A 260 -30.09 5.97 15.41
N GLY A 261 -30.01 4.97 16.30
CA GLY A 261 -31.03 3.93 16.41
C GLY A 261 -30.82 2.72 15.50
N VAL A 262 -29.70 2.62 14.78
CA VAL A 262 -29.33 1.43 14.01
C VAL A 262 -28.42 0.50 14.83
N SER A 263 -28.65 -0.81 14.73
CA SER A 263 -27.71 -1.84 15.13
C SER A 263 -27.27 -2.63 13.91
N ILE A 264 -26.06 -3.18 13.90
CA ILE A 264 -25.55 -4.00 12.79
C ILE A 264 -24.99 -5.30 13.36
N LEU A 265 -25.50 -6.44 12.87
CA LEU A 265 -24.88 -7.74 13.08
C LEU A 265 -23.67 -7.88 12.15
N TYR A 266 -22.50 -8.21 12.71
CA TYR A 266 -21.26 -8.32 11.96
C TYR A 266 -20.43 -9.55 12.35
N ALA A 267 -19.47 -9.90 11.48
CA ALA A 267 -18.38 -10.81 11.77
C ALA A 267 -17.04 -10.10 11.70
N ASN A 268 -16.12 -10.54 12.55
CA ASN A 268 -14.73 -10.10 12.55
C ASN A 268 -13.92 -10.89 11.54
N PHE A 269 -13.18 -10.20 10.68
CA PHE A 269 -12.17 -10.81 9.82
C PHE A 269 -10.83 -10.14 10.05
N ASN A 270 -9.74 -10.89 9.91
CA ASN A 270 -8.39 -10.35 9.95
C ASN A 270 -7.88 -10.16 8.52
N THR A 271 -7.95 -8.93 8.02
CA THR A 271 -7.70 -8.64 6.60
C THR A 271 -7.11 -7.26 6.38
N THR A 272 -6.70 -6.95 5.17
CA THR A 272 -6.07 -5.68 4.80
C THR A 272 -7.11 -4.60 4.51
N VAL A 273 -6.75 -3.35 4.85
CA VAL A 273 -7.47 -2.14 4.46
C VAL A 273 -6.52 -1.26 3.66
N ASP A 274 -6.93 -0.86 2.47
CA ASP A 274 -6.17 0.01 1.58
C ASP A 274 -6.91 1.35 1.42
N PHE A 275 -6.24 2.45 1.76
CA PHE A 275 -6.76 3.81 1.65
C PHE A 275 -6.35 4.49 0.33
N GLY A 276 -5.49 3.85 -0.47
CA GLY A 276 -4.85 4.43 -1.63
C GLY A 276 -3.52 5.12 -1.29
N GLY A 277 -2.80 5.57 -2.32
CA GLY A 277 -1.51 6.27 -2.16
C GLY A 277 -0.39 5.43 -1.53
N GLY A 278 -0.58 4.12 -1.38
CA GLY A 278 0.32 3.21 -0.68
C GLY A 278 0.10 3.14 0.84
N ALA A 279 -0.93 3.80 1.38
CA ALA A 279 -1.39 3.59 2.75
C ALA A 279 -2.25 2.32 2.83
N ALA A 280 -1.61 1.17 3.01
CA ALA A 280 -2.28 -0.11 3.19
C ALA A 280 -1.83 -0.77 4.51
N THR A 281 -2.78 -1.32 5.24
CA THR A 281 -2.50 -1.96 6.54
C THR A 281 -1.92 -3.36 6.36
N ALA A 282 -1.15 -3.82 7.34
CA ALA A 282 -1.07 -5.26 7.60
C ALA A 282 -2.47 -5.82 7.92
N PRO A 283 -2.71 -7.15 7.84
CA PRO A 283 -3.98 -7.72 8.26
C PRO A 283 -4.36 -7.24 9.67
N THR A 284 -5.55 -6.65 9.77
CA THR A 284 -6.12 -6.07 10.99
C THR A 284 -7.59 -6.47 11.10
N ASN A 285 -8.16 -6.29 12.29
CA ASN A 285 -9.55 -6.65 12.51
C ASN A 285 -10.50 -5.68 11.80
N VAL A 286 -11.29 -6.20 10.86
CA VAL A 286 -12.35 -5.50 10.14
C VAL A 286 -13.70 -6.16 10.45
N GLN A 287 -14.72 -5.34 10.66
CA GLN A 287 -16.08 -5.77 10.98
C GLN A 287 -16.90 -5.80 9.69
N VAL A 288 -17.19 -7.01 9.22
CA VAL A 288 -17.98 -7.23 8.02
C VAL A 288 -19.42 -7.41 8.44
N GLY A 289 -20.23 -6.37 8.22
CA GLY A 289 -21.62 -6.35 8.64
C GLY A 289 -22.57 -6.96 7.59
N PHE A 290 -23.54 -7.73 8.09
CA PHE A 290 -24.47 -8.51 7.27
C PHE A 290 -25.89 -7.99 7.32
N LEU A 291 -26.32 -7.49 8.48
CA LEU A 291 -27.70 -7.14 8.72
C LEU A 291 -27.79 -5.91 9.62
N PRO A 292 -28.13 -4.74 9.06
CA PRO A 292 -28.57 -3.61 9.86
C PRO A 292 -30.03 -3.83 10.29
N PHE A 293 -30.36 -3.50 11.54
CA PHE A 293 -31.71 -3.60 12.08
C PHE A 293 -32.05 -2.42 13.01
N PRO A 294 -33.31 -1.96 12.98
CA PRO A 294 -33.70 -0.75 13.71
C PRO A 294 -33.95 -1.03 15.19
N ARG A 295 -33.61 -0.05 16.03
CA ARG A 295 -33.98 -0.01 17.46
C ARG A 295 -35.12 0.98 17.75
N ASN A 296 -35.43 1.85 16.79
CA ASN A 296 -36.50 2.83 16.84
C ASN A 296 -36.96 3.18 15.41
N LEU A 297 -37.98 4.04 15.28
CA LEU A 297 -38.55 4.42 13.99
C LEU A 297 -37.55 5.19 13.11
N ASP A 298 -36.72 6.04 13.70
CA ASP A 298 -35.69 6.79 12.98
C ASP A 298 -34.67 5.84 12.33
N GLY A 299 -34.22 4.84 13.09
CA GLY A 299 -33.35 3.78 12.57
C GLY A 299 -34.01 2.97 11.46
N LEU A 300 -35.33 2.73 11.53
CA LEU A 300 -36.05 2.05 10.45
C LEU A 300 -36.05 2.88 9.16
N VAL A 301 -36.30 4.18 9.26
CA VAL A 301 -36.25 5.11 8.12
C VAL A 301 -34.84 5.16 7.53
N LEU A 302 -33.81 5.18 8.39
CA LEU A 302 -32.42 5.22 7.95
C LEU A 302 -32.02 3.95 7.19
N ILE A 303 -32.44 2.78 7.66
CA ILE A 303 -32.19 1.51 6.97
C ILE A 303 -32.96 1.47 5.64
N ALA A 304 -34.24 1.87 5.63
CA ALA A 304 -35.07 1.88 4.43
C ALA A 304 -34.58 2.86 3.36
N SER A 305 -33.77 3.87 3.73
CA SER A 305 -33.13 4.83 2.81
C SER A 305 -31.73 4.41 2.35
N GLY A 306 -31.26 3.22 2.70
CA GLY A 306 -29.95 2.70 2.29
C GLY A 306 -28.80 3.05 3.23
N ASN A 307 -29.06 3.78 4.31
CA ASN A 307 -28.05 4.34 5.22
C ASN A 307 -27.84 3.48 6.48
N GLY A 308 -28.17 2.20 6.42
CA GLY A 308 -28.03 1.25 7.53
C GLY A 308 -26.58 0.98 7.96
N PHE A 309 -25.61 1.30 7.10
CA PHE A 309 -24.17 1.15 7.36
C PHE A 309 -23.45 2.49 7.54
N GLY A 310 -24.19 3.54 7.86
CA GLY A 310 -23.68 4.91 7.97
C GLY A 310 -24.25 5.83 6.90
N PRO A 311 -23.91 7.13 6.94
CA PRO A 311 -24.48 8.15 6.06
C PRO A 311 -24.30 7.87 4.57
N SER A 312 -23.15 7.29 4.19
CA SER A 312 -22.85 6.91 2.82
C SER A 312 -23.37 5.52 2.43
N GLY A 313 -23.94 4.76 3.36
CA GLY A 313 -24.35 3.37 3.15
C GLY A 313 -23.19 2.38 2.90
N HIS A 314 -21.94 2.85 2.88
CA HIS A 314 -20.78 2.01 2.54
C HIS A 314 -19.92 1.60 3.73
N GLY A 315 -20.14 2.18 4.91
CA GLY A 315 -19.42 1.83 6.13
C GLY A 315 -19.00 3.03 6.97
N ILE A 316 -18.42 2.73 8.13
CA ILE A 316 -17.92 3.69 9.11
C ILE A 316 -16.50 3.30 9.51
N LEU A 317 -15.58 4.24 9.34
CA LEU A 317 -14.18 4.16 9.76
C LEU A 317 -13.99 4.99 11.03
N GLY A 318 -14.06 4.31 12.16
CA GLY A 318 -13.74 4.85 13.48
C GLY A 318 -12.23 4.98 13.68
N VAL A 319 -11.76 6.22 13.84
CA VAL A 319 -10.34 6.58 14.03
C VAL A 319 -10.04 7.22 15.40
N GLY A 320 -11.02 7.21 16.31
CA GLY A 320 -10.86 7.71 17.67
C GLY A 320 -9.88 6.85 18.47
N PRO A 321 -8.75 7.39 18.96
CA PRO A 321 -7.83 6.64 19.82
C PRO A 321 -8.49 6.26 21.16
N ASN A 322 -7.97 5.28 21.89
CA ASN A 322 -8.37 5.00 23.28
C ASN A 322 -9.85 4.67 23.58
N ILE A 323 -10.65 4.29 22.59
CA ILE A 323 -12.01 3.80 22.85
C ILE A 323 -11.91 2.35 23.35
N ASN A 324 -11.76 2.20 24.68
CA ASN A 324 -11.59 0.91 25.34
C ASN A 324 -12.88 0.42 26.03
N SER A 325 -14.01 1.11 25.83
CA SER A 325 -15.19 0.91 26.68
C SER A 325 -16.50 1.00 25.91
N TYR A 326 -17.44 0.14 26.33
CA TYR A 326 -18.81 -0.08 25.85
C TYR A 326 -19.72 1.17 25.77
N ALA A 327 -19.22 2.36 26.12
CA ALA A 327 -19.99 3.58 26.33
C ALA A 327 -20.20 4.42 25.06
N ILE A 328 -19.41 4.20 24.00
CA ILE A 328 -19.48 4.92 22.73
C ILE A 328 -19.44 3.85 21.64
N GLY A 329 -20.38 3.87 20.70
CA GLY A 329 -20.49 2.81 19.68
C GLY A 329 -19.16 2.60 18.94
N GLY A 330 -18.77 1.34 18.73
CA GLY A 330 -17.47 0.99 18.14
C GLY A 330 -16.56 0.29 19.14
N GLN A 331 -16.79 -1.01 19.37
CA GLN A 331 -15.72 -1.86 19.89
C GLN A 331 -14.83 -2.22 18.72
N GLY A 332 -13.53 -1.97 18.77
CA GLY A 332 -12.66 -2.41 17.67
C GLY A 332 -11.26 -1.82 17.74
N THR A 333 -10.33 -2.49 17.06
CA THR A 333 -8.99 -1.95 16.82
C THR A 333 -9.10 -0.79 15.83
N VAL A 334 -8.52 0.37 16.16
CA VAL A 334 -8.41 1.49 15.22
C VAL A 334 -7.54 1.03 14.05
N VAL A 335 -8.15 0.79 12.89
CA VAL A 335 -7.48 0.10 11.76
C VAL A 335 -6.24 0.82 11.26
N THR A 336 -6.19 2.14 11.39
CA THR A 336 -5.06 2.97 10.96
C THR A 336 -3.82 2.75 11.81
N THR A 337 -3.95 2.19 13.02
CA THR A 337 -2.80 1.78 13.85
C THR A 337 -2.03 0.59 13.27
N ALA A 338 -2.64 -0.17 12.34
CA ALA A 338 -2.02 -1.27 11.62
C ALA A 338 -1.31 -0.83 10.32
N LEU A 339 -1.24 0.48 10.03
CA LEU A 339 -0.41 1.02 8.96
C LEU A 339 1.08 0.82 9.28
N PRO A 340 1.94 0.64 8.26
CA PRO A 340 3.36 0.36 8.49
C PRO A 340 4.15 1.62 8.86
N GLY A 341 5.19 1.42 9.69
CA GLY A 341 6.16 2.46 10.01
C GLY A 341 5.50 3.67 10.68
N GLN A 342 5.92 4.88 10.27
CA GLN A 342 5.42 6.13 10.84
C GLN A 342 3.98 6.46 10.42
N LEU A 343 3.43 5.78 9.39
CA LEU A 343 2.06 6.05 8.92
C LEU A 343 0.99 5.77 9.99
N ASN A 344 1.31 4.99 11.03
CA ASN A 344 0.40 4.72 12.14
C ASN A 344 0.43 5.76 13.26
N GLU A 345 1.27 6.81 13.20
CA GLU A 345 1.43 7.78 14.28
C GLU A 345 0.18 8.67 14.50
N GLY A 346 -0.63 8.85 13.46
CA GLY A 346 -1.86 9.63 13.52
C GLY A 346 -2.42 9.99 12.15
N ILE A 347 -3.43 10.86 12.15
CA ILE A 347 -4.15 11.31 10.97
C ILE A 347 -4.34 12.83 11.06
N LEU A 348 -3.81 13.57 10.09
CA LEU A 348 -4.19 14.96 9.84
C LEU A 348 -5.45 14.97 8.98
N ILE A 349 -6.51 15.61 9.46
CA ILE A 349 -7.77 15.80 8.74
C ILE A 349 -7.82 17.26 8.31
N ASP A 350 -7.71 17.51 7.00
CA ASP A 350 -7.83 18.84 6.42
C ASP A 350 -9.04 18.89 5.49
N LEU A 351 -10.22 19.07 6.09
CA LEU A 351 -11.47 19.17 5.35
C LEU A 351 -11.52 20.37 4.41
N PRO A 352 -11.05 21.57 4.79
CA PRO A 352 -11.00 22.71 3.87
C PRO A 352 -10.20 22.43 2.59
N GLN A 353 -9.15 21.61 2.67
CA GLN A 353 -8.35 21.21 1.51
C GLN A 353 -8.78 19.86 0.90
N GLY A 354 -9.73 19.14 1.51
CA GLY A 354 -10.28 17.89 0.97
C GLY A 354 -9.33 16.70 1.00
N TYR A 355 -8.51 16.57 2.05
CA TYR A 355 -7.65 15.38 2.22
C TYR A 355 -7.50 14.95 3.68
N ILE A 356 -7.13 13.68 3.87
CA ILE A 356 -6.47 13.24 5.10
C ILE A 356 -5.03 12.86 4.81
N GLN A 357 -4.17 12.97 5.81
CA GLN A 357 -2.78 12.51 5.73
C GLN A 357 -2.45 11.61 6.90
N PHE A 358 -2.03 10.39 6.59
CA PHE A 358 -1.49 9.45 7.56
C PHE A 358 -0.05 9.82 7.93
N GLY A 359 0.33 9.50 9.17
CA GLY A 359 1.68 9.67 9.69
C GLY A 359 1.86 10.87 10.62
N PRO A 360 3.09 11.35 10.86
CA PRO A 360 3.36 12.47 11.76
C PRO A 360 2.60 13.74 11.36
N ASN A 361 2.29 14.59 12.35
CA ASN A 361 1.63 15.87 12.10
C ASN A 361 2.53 16.81 11.27
N THR A 362 2.10 17.16 10.06
CA THR A 362 2.77 18.14 9.20
C THR A 362 2.17 19.54 9.29
N GLY A 363 1.02 19.69 9.96
CA GLY A 363 0.40 20.99 10.22
C GLY A 363 1.19 21.79 11.27
N THR A 364 0.91 23.09 11.36
CA THR A 364 1.51 23.96 12.39
C THR A 364 0.67 23.87 13.68
N PRO A 365 1.17 23.23 14.76
CA PRO A 365 0.39 23.08 15.99
C PRO A 365 0.09 24.43 16.63
N ILE A 366 -1.18 24.74 16.85
CA ILE A 366 -1.60 25.94 17.60
C ILE A 366 -1.97 25.58 19.03
N THR A 367 -2.80 24.55 19.19
CA THR A 367 -3.23 24.09 20.51
C THR A 367 -3.56 22.60 20.48
N ALA A 368 -3.49 21.94 21.62
CA ALA A 368 -3.70 20.50 21.74
C ALA A 368 -4.55 20.16 22.96
N VAL A 369 -5.39 19.14 22.82
CA VAL A 369 -6.23 18.60 23.88
C VAL A 369 -5.96 17.10 24.02
N THR A 370 -5.67 16.67 25.24
CA THR A 370 -5.37 15.26 25.56
C THR A 370 -6.63 14.52 26.03
N GLY A 371 -6.58 13.18 26.02
CA GLY A 371 -7.67 12.31 26.47
C GLY A 371 -8.70 11.95 25.40
N VAL A 372 -8.47 12.36 24.15
CA VAL A 372 -9.43 12.22 23.05
C VAL A 372 -9.67 10.74 22.65
N PRO A 373 -10.83 10.43 22.03
CA PRO A 373 -11.88 11.35 21.59
C PRO A 373 -12.74 11.93 22.70
N VAL A 374 -12.73 11.34 23.90
CA VAL A 374 -13.50 11.80 25.06
C VAL A 374 -12.65 12.62 26.02
N THR A 375 -12.76 13.94 25.94
CA THR A 375 -11.99 14.86 26.77
C THR A 375 -12.90 15.79 27.58
N ARG A 376 -12.35 16.67 28.41
CA ARG A 376 -13.10 17.80 28.96
C ARG A 376 -12.80 19.04 28.13
N LEU A 377 -13.85 19.76 27.75
CA LEU A 377 -13.77 21.07 27.13
C LEU A 377 -14.62 22.03 27.94
N ASP A 378 -14.25 23.31 27.89
CA ASP A 378 -14.99 24.36 28.55
C ASP A 378 -15.84 25.12 27.53
N VAL A 379 -17.10 25.37 27.87
CA VAL A 379 -18.09 26.00 26.99
C VAL A 379 -18.53 27.32 27.58
N GLN A 380 -18.57 28.35 26.74
CA GLN A 380 -19.15 29.66 27.03
C GLN A 380 -20.23 30.01 26.02
N PHE A 381 -21.24 30.74 26.48
CA PHE A 381 -22.30 31.30 25.65
C PHE A 381 -22.18 32.82 25.60
N GLY A 382 -22.38 33.41 24.42
CA GLY A 382 -22.29 34.86 24.21
C GLY A 382 -20.88 35.37 23.87
N GLY A 383 -19.90 34.47 23.71
CA GLY A 383 -18.53 34.78 23.30
C GLY A 383 -17.49 34.26 24.29
N TYR A 384 -16.24 34.23 23.85
CA TYR A 384 -15.12 33.75 24.65
C TYR A 384 -14.59 34.85 25.58
N ASN A 385 -14.49 34.54 26.87
CA ASN A 385 -13.78 35.35 27.85
C ASN A 385 -12.89 34.44 28.72
N PRO A 386 -11.55 34.57 28.70
CA PRO A 386 -10.66 33.72 29.51
C PRO A 386 -10.85 33.92 31.02
N LEU A 387 -11.40 35.07 31.44
CA LEU A 387 -11.70 35.39 32.84
C LEU A 387 -13.19 35.25 33.17
N GLY A 388 -14.01 34.81 32.19
CA GLY A 388 -15.45 34.67 32.32
C GLY A 388 -15.87 33.34 32.97
N PRO A 389 -17.15 33.22 33.38
CA PRO A 389 -17.71 31.94 33.79
C PRO A 389 -17.80 30.99 32.59
N TYR A 390 -17.50 29.72 32.82
CA TYR A 390 -17.58 28.67 31.80
C TYR A 390 -18.19 27.40 32.38
N TYR A 391 -18.66 26.52 31.50
CA TYR A 391 -19.18 25.21 31.84
C TYR A 391 -18.21 24.14 31.39
N SER A 392 -17.62 23.41 32.34
CA SER A 392 -16.70 22.31 32.03
C SER A 392 -17.46 21.01 31.77
N VAL A 393 -17.44 20.54 30.52
CA VAL A 393 -18.26 19.41 30.05
C VAL A 393 -17.39 18.31 29.46
N THR A 394 -17.76 17.06 29.76
CA THR A 394 -17.24 15.92 29.01
C THR A 394 -17.69 16.06 27.55
N SER A 395 -16.74 15.94 26.64
CA SER A 395 -16.89 16.25 25.23
C SER A 395 -16.29 15.15 24.36
N ILE A 396 -16.95 14.86 23.24
CA ILE A 396 -16.45 13.98 22.19
C ILE A 396 -16.06 14.85 21.01
N VAL A 397 -14.78 14.82 20.63
CA VAL A 397 -14.29 15.47 19.40
C VAL A 397 -14.58 14.54 18.23
N ASP A 398 -15.64 14.84 17.48
CA ASP A 398 -16.31 13.85 16.63
C ASP A 398 -16.63 14.40 15.23
N SER A 399 -15.81 14.02 14.24
CA SER A 399 -16.02 14.34 12.83
C SER A 399 -17.28 13.69 12.23
N GLY A 400 -17.74 12.58 12.80
CA GLY A 400 -18.98 11.89 12.44
C GLY A 400 -20.23 12.43 13.15
N GLY A 401 -20.07 13.41 14.05
CA GLY A 401 -21.14 13.93 14.91
C GLY A 401 -22.13 14.90 14.25
N ASN A 402 -22.06 15.11 12.92
CA ASN A 402 -22.88 16.08 12.18
C ASN A 402 -22.77 17.49 12.80
N HIS A 403 -23.87 18.16 13.17
CA HIS A 403 -23.87 19.47 13.83
C HIS A 403 -23.50 19.43 15.33
N GLY A 404 -23.22 18.25 15.88
CA GLY A 404 -22.89 18.07 17.28
C GLY A 404 -24.10 18.12 18.21
N SER A 405 -23.83 18.01 19.51
CA SER A 405 -24.83 18.04 20.56
C SER A 405 -24.33 18.77 21.80
N ILE A 406 -25.24 19.41 22.53
CA ILE A 406 -24.92 20.14 23.75
C ILE A 406 -25.77 19.63 24.93
N PRO A 407 -25.19 19.46 26.14
CA PRO A 407 -25.98 19.06 27.31
C PRO A 407 -26.92 20.20 27.75
N GLY A 408 -28.21 19.92 27.87
CA GLY A 408 -29.22 20.91 28.28
C GLY A 408 -28.98 21.48 29.68
N VAL A 409 -28.30 20.71 30.55
CA VAL A 409 -27.97 21.12 31.92
C VAL A 409 -27.08 22.38 31.97
N ILE A 410 -26.28 22.64 30.94
CA ILE A 410 -25.41 23.83 30.91
C ILE A 410 -26.08 25.08 30.31
N LEU A 411 -27.31 24.94 29.78
CA LEU A 411 -28.03 26.04 29.15
C LEU A 411 -28.77 26.93 30.18
N GLY A 412 -29.14 26.37 31.33
CA GLY A 412 -29.97 27.06 32.32
C GLY A 412 -31.40 27.39 31.85
N THR A 413 -31.80 26.94 30.66
CA THR A 413 -33.12 27.21 30.05
C THR A 413 -34.16 26.13 30.33
N GLY A 414 -33.75 24.96 30.84
CA GLY A 414 -34.61 23.78 30.96
C GLY A 414 -34.83 23.03 29.64
N GLN A 415 -34.18 23.44 28.54
CA GLN A 415 -34.28 22.75 27.25
C GLN A 415 -33.60 21.38 27.32
N THR A 416 -34.30 20.35 26.86
CA THR A 416 -33.87 18.93 26.91
C THR A 416 -33.83 18.24 25.55
N SER A 417 -34.35 18.89 24.51
CA SER A 417 -34.46 18.38 23.14
C SER A 417 -34.53 19.54 22.13
N GLY A 418 -34.52 19.20 20.84
CA GLY A 418 -34.49 20.18 19.75
C GLY A 418 -33.07 20.71 19.50
N VAL A 419 -32.96 21.86 18.87
CA VAL A 419 -31.68 22.54 18.60
C VAL A 419 -31.58 23.84 19.39
N LEU A 420 -30.37 24.33 19.61
CA LEU A 420 -30.19 25.68 20.16
C LEU A 420 -30.82 26.75 19.23
N PRO A 421 -31.34 27.86 19.78
CA PRO A 421 -31.84 28.95 18.97
C PRO A 421 -30.76 29.51 18.05
N ALA A 422 -31.12 29.86 16.81
CA ALA A 422 -30.23 30.57 15.90
C ALA A 422 -29.76 31.90 16.50
N GLY A 423 -28.52 32.30 16.24
CA GLY A 423 -27.89 33.48 16.84
C GLY A 423 -27.20 33.22 18.18
N THR A 424 -27.23 31.99 18.70
CA THR A 424 -26.50 31.62 19.91
C THR A 424 -25.01 31.55 19.59
N VAL A 425 -24.20 32.38 20.25
CA VAL A 425 -22.74 32.31 20.15
C VAL A 425 -22.22 31.27 21.14
N ILE A 426 -21.46 30.30 20.64
CA ILE A 426 -20.88 29.20 21.41
C ILE A 426 -19.38 29.26 21.22
N SER A 427 -18.65 29.32 22.33
CA SER A 427 -17.19 29.29 22.34
C SER A 427 -16.71 28.09 23.13
N VAL A 428 -15.76 27.34 22.56
CA VAL A 428 -15.22 26.11 23.13
C VAL A 428 -13.72 26.25 23.33
N SER A 429 -13.25 26.01 24.54
CA SER A 429 -11.85 26.20 24.96
C SER A 429 -11.26 24.96 25.63
N THR A 430 -9.95 25.00 25.87
CA THR A 430 -9.20 24.03 26.69
C THR A 430 -9.79 23.91 28.10
N ASN A 431 -9.47 22.82 28.80
CA ASN A 431 -9.98 22.45 30.14
C ASN A 431 -9.41 23.29 31.31
N ASP A 432 -9.07 24.53 31.02
CA ASP A 432 -8.63 25.58 31.92
C ASP A 432 -9.20 26.96 31.49
N ASN A 433 -10.06 26.98 30.46
CA ASN A 433 -10.58 28.15 29.79
C ASN A 433 -9.52 29.15 29.28
N GLN A 434 -8.23 28.77 29.22
CA GLN A 434 -7.14 29.69 28.87
C GLN A 434 -6.90 29.83 27.37
N THR A 435 -7.29 28.82 26.58
CA THR A 435 -7.08 28.82 25.13
C THR A 435 -8.38 28.51 24.40
N LEU A 436 -8.85 29.46 23.59
CA LEU A 436 -9.98 29.23 22.67
C LEU A 436 -9.58 28.21 21.59
N LEU A 437 -10.42 27.20 21.39
CA LEU A 437 -10.25 26.22 20.30
C LEU A 437 -11.04 26.66 19.07
N TYR A 438 -12.31 26.99 19.26
CA TYR A 438 -13.16 27.53 18.21
C TYR A 438 -14.37 28.27 18.80
N SER A 439 -14.95 29.15 18.00
CA SER A 439 -16.18 29.87 18.32
C SER A 439 -17.06 29.96 17.08
N TYR A 440 -18.37 29.90 17.27
CA TYR A 440 -19.33 30.04 16.17
C TYR A 440 -20.67 30.55 16.65
N MET A 441 -21.45 31.06 15.70
CA MET A 441 -22.84 31.44 15.91
C MET A 441 -23.74 30.40 15.26
N THR A 442 -24.70 29.87 16.02
CA THR A 442 -25.70 28.93 15.50
C THR A 442 -26.57 29.59 14.43
N THR A 443 -27.03 28.82 13.47
CA THR A 443 -27.98 29.24 12.44
C THR A 443 -29.17 28.29 12.40
N ALA A 444 -30.17 28.60 11.56
CA ALA A 444 -31.33 27.72 11.37
C ALA A 444 -30.94 26.32 10.83
N THR A 445 -29.81 26.22 10.11
CA THR A 445 -29.35 24.97 9.49
C THR A 445 -28.08 24.41 10.09
N ASN A 446 -27.40 25.14 10.98
CA ASN A 446 -26.19 24.71 11.68
C ASN A 446 -26.32 25.03 13.16
N SER A 447 -26.83 24.06 13.93
CA SER A 447 -27.00 24.19 15.37
C SER A 447 -26.91 22.80 16.02
N PRO A 448 -26.26 22.68 17.19
CA PRO A 448 -26.18 21.42 17.90
C PRO A 448 -27.54 21.03 18.46
N VAL A 449 -27.76 19.72 18.56
CA VAL A 449 -28.94 19.14 19.22
C VAL A 449 -28.78 19.22 20.74
N VAL A 450 -29.82 19.64 21.45
CA VAL A 450 -29.83 19.66 22.91
C VAL A 450 -30.16 18.26 23.44
N THR A 451 -29.36 17.79 24.40
CA THR A 451 -29.46 16.44 24.98
C THR A 451 -29.58 16.49 26.50
N VAL A 452 -30.16 15.47 27.13
CA VAL A 452 -30.44 15.50 28.58
C VAL A 452 -29.20 15.20 29.43
N ASN A 453 -28.55 14.06 29.19
CA ASN A 453 -27.45 13.52 30.03
C ASN A 453 -26.33 12.90 29.17
N SER A 454 -26.08 13.44 28.00
CA SER A 454 -25.03 12.96 27.09
C SER A 454 -23.82 13.89 27.16
N PRO A 455 -22.60 13.40 26.90
CA PRO A 455 -21.46 14.27 26.63
C PRO A 455 -21.78 15.29 25.54
N MET A 456 -21.12 16.44 25.56
CA MET A 456 -21.11 17.34 24.41
C MET A 456 -20.48 16.59 23.23
N ASN A 457 -21.01 16.78 22.03
CA ASN A 457 -20.40 16.30 20.80
C ASN A 457 -20.06 17.54 19.97
N THR A 458 -18.80 17.70 19.58
CA THR A 458 -18.37 18.90 18.83
C THR A 458 -19.00 18.99 17.45
N GLY A 459 -19.42 17.84 16.89
CA GLY A 459 -19.74 17.68 15.49
C GLY A 459 -18.54 17.93 14.59
N ILE A 460 -18.83 18.08 13.30
CA ILE A 460 -17.85 18.31 12.24
C ILE A 460 -17.26 19.73 12.28
N LEU A 461 -17.89 20.67 12.98
CA LEU A 461 -17.55 22.09 12.94
C LEU A 461 -16.06 22.40 13.15
N PRO A 462 -15.36 21.92 14.21
CA PRO A 462 -13.92 22.17 14.35
C PRO A 462 -13.11 21.76 13.13
N PHE A 463 -13.49 20.64 12.48
CA PHE A 463 -12.79 20.15 11.30
C PHE A 463 -13.08 21.00 10.05
N LEU A 464 -14.23 21.67 9.97
CA LEU A 464 -14.54 22.61 8.87
C LEU A 464 -13.77 23.94 8.96
N LEU A 465 -13.27 24.30 10.15
CA LEU A 465 -12.55 25.56 10.36
C LEU A 465 -11.08 25.48 9.95
N GLY A 466 -10.47 24.29 9.99
CA GLY A 466 -9.08 24.12 9.64
C GLY A 466 -8.55 22.70 9.93
N PRO A 467 -7.24 22.47 9.73
CA PRO A 467 -6.67 21.15 9.84
C PRO A 467 -6.60 20.69 11.30
N VAL A 468 -7.08 19.47 11.57
CA VAL A 468 -7.10 18.86 12.90
C VAL A 468 -6.33 17.54 12.85
N TYR A 469 -5.31 17.39 13.69
CA TYR A 469 -4.53 16.17 13.79
C TYR A 469 -4.97 15.30 14.96
N ILE A 470 -5.21 14.02 14.68
CA ILE A 470 -5.56 12.99 15.65
C ILE A 470 -4.33 12.10 15.87
N SER A 471 -3.73 12.17 17.04
CA SER A 471 -2.57 11.34 17.40
C SER A 471 -2.99 9.98 17.93
N ASN A 472 -2.35 8.92 17.43
CA ASN A 472 -2.47 7.55 17.95
C ASN A 472 -1.54 7.26 19.14
N SER A 473 -1.05 8.31 19.83
CA SER A 473 0.07 8.27 20.80
C SER A 473 0.25 6.94 21.56
N PRO A 474 1.46 6.34 21.54
CA PRO A 474 1.77 5.09 22.25
C PRO A 474 1.73 5.22 23.78
N SER A 475 1.59 6.43 24.33
CA SER A 475 1.40 6.67 25.77
C SER A 475 0.02 6.29 26.30
N GLY A 476 -0.89 5.82 25.44
CA GLY A 476 -2.25 5.43 25.82
C GLY A 476 -3.18 6.61 26.11
N VAL A 477 -2.76 7.85 25.78
CA VAL A 477 -3.57 9.07 25.86
C VAL A 477 -3.52 9.78 24.52
N GLY A 478 -4.55 9.57 23.69
CA GLY A 478 -4.74 10.25 22.42
C GLY A 478 -4.75 11.76 22.60
N THR A 479 -4.28 12.46 21.57
CA THR A 479 -4.24 13.93 21.54
C THR A 479 -4.86 14.43 20.23
N VAL A 480 -5.78 15.39 20.32
CA VAL A 480 -6.22 16.20 19.18
C VAL A 480 -5.35 17.45 19.16
N VAL A 481 -4.79 17.80 18.00
CA VAL A 481 -4.06 19.04 17.78
C VAL A 481 -4.82 19.86 16.75
N PHE A 482 -5.16 21.09 17.10
CA PHE A 482 -5.74 22.06 16.19
C PHE A 482 -4.59 22.82 15.53
N ASN A 483 -4.45 22.69 14.21
CA ASN A 483 -3.36 23.30 13.44
C ASN A 483 -3.78 24.63 12.79
N TYR A 484 -4.77 25.31 13.37
CA TYR A 484 -5.28 26.60 12.90
C TYR A 484 -5.59 27.50 14.10
N PRO A 485 -5.44 28.83 13.95
CA PRO A 485 -5.82 29.77 14.99
C PRO A 485 -7.34 29.81 15.15
N PRO A 486 -7.87 29.98 16.37
CA PRO A 486 -9.30 30.15 16.56
C PRO A 486 -9.81 31.40 15.80
N PRO A 487 -11.00 31.33 15.18
CA PRO A 487 -11.57 32.41 14.38
C PRO A 487 -12.01 33.64 15.18
#